data_AF-A0A8S4G623-F1
#
_entry.id   AF-A0A8S4G623-F1
#
_cell.length_a   1.000
_cell.length_b   1.000
_cell.length_c   1.000
_cell.angle_alpha   90.00
_cell.angle_beta   90.00
_cell.angle_gamma   90.00
#
_symmetry.space_group_name_H-M   'P 1'
#
loop_
_entity.id
_entity.type
_entity.pdbx_description
1 polymer ?
#
loop_
_entity_poly.entity_id
_entity_poly.type
_entity_poly.pdbx_seq_one_letter_code
_entity_poly.pdbx_strand_id
1 'polypeptide(L)'
;MDLPVDGSRQVHCTICKSKVGFTLSCIEEHTDGGRHRKALAVAVQKYNGIFEYEITDEELWCKICDISIDNDVDSILDHVDNDADHIAKCEELENLVEDEEISIEKYLSDVGTHSAHCKRCDVDVPCNVYNLKQHIEGTRHDPDSSDSEESESESESDSEEEY
;
A
#
# COMPACT_ATOMS: atom_id res chain seq x y z
N MET A 1 24.74 -50.17 -7.28
CA MET A 1 23.53 -49.64 -7.96
C MET A 1 23.65 -48.13 -7.86
N ASP A 2 24.25 -47.53 -8.88
CA ASP A 2 24.37 -46.08 -9.01
C ASP A 2 22.99 -45.49 -9.30
N LEU A 3 22.54 -44.61 -8.41
CA LEU A 3 21.34 -43.81 -8.63
C LEU A 3 21.67 -42.71 -9.65
N PRO A 4 20.79 -42.42 -10.63
CA PRO A 4 20.97 -41.28 -11.51
C PRO A 4 20.84 -39.99 -10.69
N VAL A 5 21.90 -39.17 -10.67
CA VAL A 5 21.82 -37.77 -10.24
C VAL A 5 21.04 -37.02 -11.31
N ASP A 6 19.71 -36.96 -11.18
CA ASP A 6 18.90 -36.03 -11.97
C ASP A 6 19.11 -34.63 -11.39
N GLY A 7 20.17 -33.98 -11.89
CA GLY A 7 20.79 -32.77 -11.39
C GLY A 7 20.15 -31.47 -11.87
N SER A 8 18.82 -31.37 -11.93
CA SER A 8 18.16 -30.08 -12.22
C SER A 8 17.00 -29.80 -11.29
N ARG A 9 17.29 -29.60 -10.00
CA ARG A 9 16.35 -28.88 -9.14
C ARG A 9 16.25 -27.46 -9.72
N GLN A 10 15.05 -27.03 -10.08
CA GLN A 10 14.77 -25.71 -10.63
C GLN A 10 13.65 -25.06 -9.82
N VAL A 11 13.70 -23.74 -9.71
CA VAL A 11 12.62 -22.90 -9.16
C VAL A 11 12.04 -22.01 -10.24
N HIS A 12 10.80 -21.59 -10.06
CA HIS A 12 10.10 -20.73 -10.99
C HIS A 12 10.07 -19.29 -10.45
N CYS A 13 10.63 -18.36 -11.21
CA CYS A 13 10.48 -16.93 -10.92
C CYS A 13 9.13 -16.45 -11.47
N THR A 14 8.25 -16.00 -10.58
CA THR A 14 6.91 -15.51 -10.93
C THR A 14 6.93 -14.15 -11.62
N ILE A 15 7.99 -13.35 -11.42
CA ILE A 15 8.20 -12.05 -12.07
C ILE A 15 8.68 -12.28 -13.52
N CYS A 16 9.77 -13.02 -13.70
CA CYS A 16 10.38 -13.28 -15.00
C CYS A 16 9.66 -14.35 -15.85
N LYS A 17 8.72 -15.11 -15.25
CA LYS A 17 8.06 -16.29 -15.84
C LYS A 17 9.06 -17.32 -16.40
N SER A 18 10.18 -17.49 -15.70
CA SER A 18 11.30 -18.34 -16.14
C SER A 18 11.71 -19.34 -15.06
N LYS A 19 12.30 -20.47 -15.48
CA LYS A 19 12.93 -21.44 -14.57
C LYS A 19 14.37 -21.04 -14.28
N VAL A 20 14.75 -21.09 -13.02
CA VAL A 20 16.08 -20.77 -12.49
C VAL A 20 16.64 -22.00 -11.79
N GLY A 21 17.95 -22.22 -11.83
CA GLY A 21 18.58 -23.31 -11.09
C GLY A 21 18.32 -23.16 -9.58
N PHE A 22 18.01 -24.25 -8.90
CA PHE A 22 17.77 -24.28 -7.44
C PHE A 22 19.09 -24.40 -6.67
N THR A 23 19.99 -23.46 -6.95
CA THR A 23 21.19 -23.21 -6.14
C THR A 23 21.15 -21.75 -5.73
N LEU A 24 21.72 -21.43 -4.57
CA LEU A 24 21.72 -20.05 -4.08
C LEU A 24 22.37 -19.10 -5.10
N SER A 25 23.52 -19.49 -5.64
CA SER A 25 24.24 -18.71 -6.66
C SER A 25 23.42 -18.47 -7.94
N CYS A 26 22.65 -19.45 -8.43
CA CYS A 26 21.78 -19.23 -9.60
C CYS A 26 20.60 -18.31 -9.28
N ILE A 27 20.09 -18.35 -8.04
CA ILE A 27 19.00 -17.49 -7.59
C ILE A 27 19.49 -16.04 -7.45
N GLU A 28 20.62 -15.83 -6.78
CA GLU A 28 21.24 -14.50 -6.59
C GLU A 28 21.61 -13.87 -7.94
N GLU A 29 22.30 -14.61 -8.82
CA GLU A 29 22.63 -14.12 -10.16
C GLU A 29 21.38 -13.75 -10.96
N HIS A 30 20.28 -14.50 -10.76
CA HIS A 30 19.01 -14.19 -11.39
C HIS A 30 18.36 -12.93 -10.81
N THR A 31 18.25 -12.80 -9.49
CA THR A 31 17.56 -11.68 -8.81
C THR A 31 18.30 -10.37 -8.97
N ASP A 32 19.64 -10.42 -8.93
CA ASP A 32 20.50 -9.23 -9.07
C ASP A 32 20.70 -8.87 -10.56
N GLY A 33 20.38 -9.80 -11.46
CA GLY A 33 20.47 -9.62 -12.89
C GLY A 33 19.54 -8.51 -13.38
N GLY A 34 20.04 -7.64 -14.26
CA GLY A 34 19.29 -6.49 -14.78
C GLY A 34 17.97 -6.84 -15.48
N ARG A 35 17.82 -8.08 -15.99
CA ARG A 35 16.53 -8.55 -16.53
C ARG A 35 15.48 -8.72 -15.44
N HIS A 36 15.85 -9.32 -14.31
CA HIS A 36 14.93 -9.48 -13.19
C HIS A 36 14.58 -8.14 -12.59
N ARG A 37 15.58 -7.29 -12.34
CA ARG A 37 15.37 -5.93 -11.79
C ARG A 37 14.43 -5.09 -12.66
N LYS A 38 14.58 -5.11 -13.98
CA LYS A 38 13.65 -4.46 -14.92
C LYS A 38 12.22 -5.01 -14.80
N ALA A 39 12.09 -6.34 -14.77
CA ALA A 39 10.79 -6.98 -14.66
C ALA A 39 10.14 -6.72 -13.29
N LEU A 40 10.94 -6.63 -12.23
CA LEU A 40 10.51 -6.27 -10.88
C LEU A 40 10.04 -4.83 -10.84
N ALA A 41 10.80 -3.87 -11.37
CA ALA A 41 10.42 -2.46 -11.42
C ALA A 41 9.05 -2.25 -12.09
N VAL A 42 8.79 -2.92 -13.21
CA VAL A 42 7.47 -2.88 -13.88
C VAL A 42 6.38 -3.56 -13.04
N ALA A 43 6.71 -4.64 -12.34
CA ALA A 43 5.74 -5.35 -11.51
C ALA A 43 5.32 -4.51 -10.29
N VAL A 44 6.27 -3.86 -9.61
CA VAL A 44 5.99 -3.12 -8.36
C VAL A 44 5.18 -1.86 -8.58
N GLN A 45 5.30 -1.20 -9.74
CA GLN A 45 4.59 0.05 -10.05
C GLN A 45 3.08 -0.05 -9.74
N LYS A 46 2.45 -1.13 -10.21
CA LYS A 46 0.98 -1.36 -10.11
C LYS A 46 0.48 -1.60 -8.70
N TYR A 47 1.38 -2.00 -7.80
CA TYR A 47 1.08 -2.30 -6.40
C TYR A 47 1.50 -1.14 -5.49
N ASN A 48 2.22 -0.15 -6.01
CA ASN A 48 2.74 0.99 -5.25
C ASN A 48 2.14 2.32 -5.73
N GLY A 49 1.11 2.30 -6.58
CA GLY A 49 0.49 3.53 -7.08
C GLY A 49 1.44 4.38 -7.93
N ILE A 50 2.34 3.75 -8.68
CA ILE A 50 3.29 4.44 -9.57
C ILE A 50 2.77 4.35 -11.01
N PHE A 51 2.67 5.50 -11.66
CA PHE A 51 2.08 5.63 -13.00
C PHE A 51 2.96 6.44 -13.93
N GLU A 52 2.84 6.19 -15.24
CA GLU A 52 3.47 7.04 -16.25
C GLU A 52 2.82 8.43 -16.25
N TYR A 53 3.63 9.48 -16.39
CA TYR A 53 3.13 10.84 -16.50
C TYR A 53 2.65 11.11 -17.93
N GLU A 54 1.44 11.66 -18.12
CA GLU A 54 0.82 11.81 -19.45
C GLU A 54 1.63 12.71 -20.42
N ILE A 55 2.55 13.51 -19.89
CA ILE A 55 3.28 14.55 -20.65
C ILE A 55 4.69 14.07 -21.03
N THR A 56 5.30 13.18 -20.25
CA THR A 56 6.70 12.78 -20.41
C THR A 56 6.89 11.29 -20.15
N ASP A 57 7.56 10.59 -21.08
CA ASP A 57 7.96 9.19 -20.88
C ASP A 57 9.18 9.06 -19.95
N GLU A 58 9.74 10.19 -19.50
CA GLU A 58 10.96 10.27 -18.69
C GLU A 58 10.67 10.25 -17.18
N GLU A 59 9.43 10.52 -16.78
CA GLU A 59 9.02 10.65 -15.38
C GLU A 59 7.80 9.76 -15.08
N LEU A 60 7.80 9.23 -13.87
CA LEU A 60 6.69 8.51 -13.26
C LEU A 60 6.13 9.36 -12.12
N TRP A 61 4.85 9.20 -11.81
CA TRP A 61 4.21 9.82 -10.66
C TRP A 61 3.83 8.75 -9.65
N CYS A 62 4.28 8.93 -8.41
CA CYS A 62 3.81 8.13 -7.28
C CYS A 62 2.62 8.80 -6.62
N LYS A 63 1.46 8.16 -6.71
CA LYS A 63 0.18 8.64 -6.16
C LYS A 63 0.15 8.66 -4.63
N ILE A 64 0.86 7.75 -3.98
CA ILE A 64 0.95 7.68 -2.52
C ILE A 64 1.77 8.86 -1.99
N CYS A 65 2.87 9.17 -2.68
CA CYS A 65 3.79 10.22 -2.28
C CYS A 65 3.43 11.61 -2.81
N ASP A 66 2.66 11.66 -3.91
CA ASP A 66 2.37 12.84 -4.72
C ASP A 66 3.63 13.55 -5.24
N ILE A 67 4.56 12.75 -5.78
CA ILE A 67 5.84 13.22 -6.32
C ILE A 67 6.14 12.60 -7.70
N SER A 68 7.00 13.26 -8.47
CA SER A 68 7.61 12.70 -9.68
C SER A 68 8.89 11.93 -9.35
N ILE A 69 9.13 10.85 -10.09
CA ILE A 69 10.29 9.96 -9.96
C ILE A 69 10.83 9.70 -11.36
N ASP A 70 12.14 9.58 -11.52
CA ASP A 70 12.74 9.24 -12.81
C ASP A 70 12.26 7.86 -13.29
N ASN A 71 11.94 7.75 -14.59
CA ASN A 71 11.51 6.49 -15.21
C ASN A 71 12.70 5.55 -15.50
N ASP A 72 13.42 5.17 -14.45
CA ASP A 72 14.50 4.20 -14.49
C ASP A 72 14.39 3.17 -13.38
N VAL A 73 15.04 2.02 -13.60
CA VAL A 73 14.93 0.85 -12.72
C VAL A 73 15.45 1.12 -11.33
N ASP A 74 16.53 1.88 -11.20
CA ASP A 74 17.15 2.14 -9.91
C ASP A 74 16.27 3.12 -9.11
N SER A 75 15.77 4.19 -9.73
CA SER A 75 14.88 5.16 -9.08
C SER A 75 13.55 4.55 -8.64
N ILE A 76 12.93 3.69 -9.45
CA ILE A 76 11.69 2.99 -9.07
C ILE A 76 11.91 2.10 -7.84
N LEU A 77 12.96 1.27 -7.87
CA LEU A 77 13.22 0.32 -6.78
C LEU A 77 13.70 1.02 -5.52
N ASP A 78 14.52 2.06 -5.66
CA ASP A 78 14.96 2.87 -4.52
C ASP A 78 13.79 3.58 -3.85
N HIS A 79 12.87 4.14 -4.64
CA HIS A 79 11.65 4.74 -4.09
C HIS A 79 10.75 3.72 -3.38
N VAL A 80 10.60 2.51 -3.91
CA VAL A 80 9.72 1.51 -3.28
C VAL A 80 10.35 0.90 -2.03
N ASP A 81 11.65 0.59 -2.06
CA ASP A 81 12.31 -0.20 -1.02
C ASP A 81 13.10 0.62 0.01
N ASN A 82 13.56 1.84 -0.34
CA ASN A 82 14.48 2.63 0.50
C ASN A 82 13.97 4.04 0.84
N ASP A 83 12.91 4.54 0.20
CA ASP A 83 12.30 5.83 0.56
C ASP A 83 11.45 5.67 1.83
N ALA A 84 11.97 6.20 2.93
CA ALA A 84 11.32 6.12 4.24
C ALA A 84 9.93 6.78 4.25
N ASP A 85 9.71 7.84 3.47
CA ASP A 85 8.42 8.51 3.42
C ASP A 85 7.40 7.68 2.64
N HIS A 86 7.81 7.03 1.54
CA HIS A 86 6.97 6.09 0.81
C HIS A 86 6.59 4.90 1.67
N ILE A 87 7.57 4.25 2.31
CA ILE A 87 7.36 3.09 3.18
C ILE A 87 6.41 3.44 4.31
N ALA A 88 6.62 4.56 5.01
CA ALA A 88 5.75 4.96 6.12
C ALA A 88 4.30 5.22 5.68
N LYS A 89 4.09 5.83 4.50
CA LYS A 89 2.75 6.07 3.96
C LYS A 89 2.05 4.79 3.51
N CYS A 90 2.79 3.86 2.91
CA CYS A 90 2.29 2.53 2.57
C CYS A 90 1.87 1.76 3.82
N GLU A 91 2.73 1.71 4.84
CA GLU A 91 2.42 1.08 6.12
C GLU A 91 1.21 1.73 6.79
N GLU A 92 1.10 3.06 6.78
CA GLU A 92 -0.07 3.74 7.35
C GLU A 92 -1.37 3.37 6.61
N LEU A 93 -1.35 3.32 5.27
CA LEU A 93 -2.51 2.93 4.48
C LEU A 93 -2.88 1.46 4.69
N GLU A 94 -1.90 0.55 4.74
CA GLU A 94 -2.12 -0.88 4.96
C GLU A 94 -2.73 -1.14 6.34
N ASN A 95 -2.15 -0.56 7.39
CA ASN A 95 -2.64 -0.68 8.76
C ASN A 95 -4.08 -0.17 8.92
N LEU A 96 -4.49 0.84 8.14
CA LEU A 96 -5.86 1.35 8.19
C LEU A 96 -6.88 0.42 7.53
N VAL A 97 -6.47 -0.45 6.61
CA VAL A 97 -7.41 -1.25 5.81
C VAL A 97 -7.35 -2.74 6.08
N GLU A 98 -6.31 -3.23 6.76
CA GLU A 98 -6.05 -4.66 6.99
C GLU A 98 -7.26 -5.38 7.61
N ASP A 99 -7.95 -4.75 8.56
CA ASP A 99 -9.08 -5.35 9.31
C ASP A 99 -10.47 -4.76 8.95
N GLU A 100 -10.54 -3.77 8.05
CA GLU A 100 -11.75 -2.93 7.88
C GLU A 100 -12.62 -3.29 6.65
N GLU A 101 -12.36 -4.44 6.01
CA GLU A 101 -12.99 -4.83 4.73
C GLU A 101 -12.91 -3.75 3.62
N ILE A 102 -11.88 -2.89 3.68
CA ILE A 102 -11.62 -1.83 2.71
C ILE A 102 -10.60 -2.32 1.67
N SER A 103 -10.90 -2.12 0.38
CA SER A 103 -9.99 -2.45 -0.71
C SER A 103 -9.40 -1.19 -1.34
N ILE A 104 -8.06 -1.12 -1.34
CA ILE A 104 -7.27 -0.07 -2.00
C ILE A 104 -6.68 -0.52 -3.36
N GLU A 105 -6.94 -1.74 -3.80
CA GLU A 105 -6.31 -2.31 -5.01
C GLU A 105 -6.56 -1.46 -6.25
N LYS A 106 -7.79 -0.95 -6.43
CA LYS A 106 -8.11 -0.05 -7.54
C LYS A 106 -7.41 1.30 -7.41
N TYR A 107 -7.31 1.83 -6.20
CA TYR A 107 -6.59 3.07 -5.95
C TYR A 107 -5.10 2.95 -6.36
N LEU A 108 -4.47 1.82 -6.08
CA LEU A 108 -3.06 1.54 -6.40
C LEU A 108 -2.81 1.19 -7.88
N SER A 109 -3.80 0.63 -8.57
CA SER A 109 -3.63 0.09 -9.93
C SER A 109 -4.26 0.95 -11.04
N ASP A 110 -5.12 1.90 -10.70
CA ASP A 110 -5.77 2.80 -11.65
C ASP A 110 -5.46 4.27 -11.34
N VAL A 111 -4.86 4.94 -12.31
CA VAL A 111 -4.51 6.37 -12.25
C VAL A 111 -5.75 7.22 -11.95
N GLY A 112 -6.91 6.90 -12.52
CA GLY A 112 -8.15 7.67 -12.37
C GLY A 112 -8.90 7.43 -11.06
N THR A 113 -8.57 6.38 -10.31
CA THR A 113 -9.31 6.02 -9.10
C THR A 113 -8.70 6.65 -7.85
N HIS A 114 -9.36 7.63 -7.25
CA HIS A 114 -8.90 8.31 -6.02
C HIS A 114 -9.56 7.80 -4.74
N SER A 115 -10.28 6.68 -4.81
CA SER A 115 -11.06 6.13 -3.70
C SER A 115 -10.72 4.67 -3.42
N ALA A 116 -10.83 4.30 -2.14
CA ALA A 116 -10.88 2.93 -1.68
C ALA A 116 -12.34 2.48 -1.60
N HIS A 117 -12.60 1.20 -1.77
CA HIS A 117 -13.95 0.66 -1.68
C HIS A 117 -14.13 -0.09 -0.35
N CYS A 118 -15.03 0.39 0.50
CA CYS A 118 -15.42 -0.29 1.73
C CYS A 118 -16.51 -1.33 1.42
N LYS A 119 -16.20 -2.62 1.54
CA LYS A 119 -17.16 -3.70 1.26
C LYS A 119 -18.22 -3.82 2.35
N ARG A 120 -17.86 -3.55 3.60
CA ARG A 120 -18.79 -3.57 4.75
C ARG A 120 -19.92 -2.56 4.60
N CYS A 121 -19.58 -1.34 4.19
CA CYS A 121 -20.53 -0.24 4.03
C CYS A 121 -21.09 -0.10 2.61
N ASP A 122 -20.51 -0.81 1.63
CA ASP A 122 -20.81 -0.70 0.19
C ASP A 122 -20.71 0.74 -0.35
N VAL A 123 -19.61 1.43 -0.01
CA VAL A 123 -19.34 2.81 -0.44
C VAL A 123 -17.89 3.02 -0.85
N ASP A 124 -17.67 3.99 -1.73
CA ASP A 124 -16.34 4.47 -2.08
C ASP A 124 -15.93 5.63 -1.15
N VAL A 125 -14.75 5.52 -0.56
CA VAL A 125 -14.17 6.46 0.40
C VAL A 125 -12.93 7.09 -0.23
N PRO A 126 -12.75 8.42 -0.23
CA PRO A 126 -11.52 9.03 -0.72
C PRO A 126 -10.28 8.41 -0.04
N CYS A 127 -9.33 7.93 -0.84
CA CYS A 127 -8.20 7.14 -0.35
C CYS A 127 -7.09 8.07 0.15
N ASN A 128 -7.29 8.60 1.34
CA ASN A 128 -6.25 9.25 2.14
C ASN A 128 -6.51 8.92 3.61
N VAL A 129 -5.43 8.96 4.39
CA VAL A 129 -5.39 8.63 5.81
C VAL A 129 -6.55 9.25 6.59
N TYR A 130 -6.78 10.56 6.41
CA TYR A 130 -7.83 11.28 7.14
C TYR A 130 -9.23 10.74 6.84
N ASN A 131 -9.56 10.58 5.56
CA ASN A 131 -10.90 10.12 5.15
C ASN A 131 -11.13 8.65 5.52
N LEU A 132 -10.10 7.81 5.43
CA LEU A 132 -10.19 6.41 5.85
C LEU A 132 -10.42 6.30 7.36
N LYS A 133 -9.62 7.00 8.18
CA LYS A 133 -9.80 7.05 9.65
C LYS A 133 -11.21 7.49 10.04
N GLN A 134 -11.67 8.62 9.50
CA GLN A 134 -13.01 9.14 9.76
C GLN A 134 -14.13 8.18 9.30
N HIS A 135 -13.90 7.43 8.23
CA HIS A 135 -14.86 6.43 7.78
C HIS A 135 -14.93 5.24 8.76
N ILE A 136 -13.78 4.71 9.16
CA ILE A 136 -13.64 3.54 10.05
C ILE A 136 -14.21 3.84 11.43
N GLU A 137 -13.88 5.00 11.99
CA GLU A 137 -14.37 5.46 13.30
C GLU A 137 -15.85 5.86 13.26
N GLY A 138 -16.43 6.01 12.06
CA GLY A 138 -17.81 6.42 11.89
C GLY A 138 -18.80 5.34 12.32
N THR A 139 -19.92 5.75 12.92
CA THR A 139 -20.97 4.86 13.47
C THR A 139 -21.62 3.91 12.44
N ARG A 140 -21.46 4.20 11.14
CA ARG A 140 -21.93 3.32 10.07
C ARG A 140 -20.96 2.19 9.76
N HIS A 141 -19.68 2.39 10.04
CA HIS A 141 -18.64 1.39 9.87
C HIS A 141 -18.50 0.58 11.15
N ASP A 142 -18.28 1.24 12.29
CA ASP A 142 -18.26 0.61 13.61
C ASP A 142 -19.43 1.11 14.47
N PRO A 143 -20.56 0.40 14.50
CA PRO A 143 -21.73 0.80 15.31
C PRO A 143 -21.50 0.64 16.82
N ASP A 144 -20.47 -0.10 17.24
CA ASP A 144 -20.16 -0.33 18.66
C ASP A 144 -19.21 0.73 19.24
N SER A 145 -18.63 1.61 18.40
CA SER A 145 -17.69 2.66 18.84
C SER A 145 -18.36 3.87 19.51
N SER A 146 -19.69 3.99 19.45
CA SER A 146 -20.44 5.19 19.88
C SER A 146 -21.00 5.18 21.31
N ASP A 147 -20.41 4.43 22.24
CA ASP A 147 -20.81 4.45 23.66
C ASP A 147 -19.72 5.09 24.53
N SER A 148 -19.61 6.43 24.55
CA SER A 148 -18.97 7.19 25.64
C SER A 148 -19.07 8.71 25.53
N GLU A 149 -20.27 9.29 25.45
CA GLU A 149 -20.49 10.68 25.90
C GLU A 149 -21.86 10.83 26.59
N GLU A 150 -21.96 10.36 27.85
CA GLU A 150 -22.94 10.93 28.78
C GLU A 150 -22.30 12.14 29.46
N SER A 151 -22.71 13.31 29.00
CA SER A 151 -22.39 14.62 29.54
C SER A 151 -23.15 14.87 30.86
N GLU A 152 -22.47 14.80 32.01
CA GLU A 152 -22.99 15.36 33.26
C GLU A 152 -22.57 16.83 33.38
N SER A 153 -23.41 17.73 32.86
CA SER A 153 -23.32 19.16 33.14
C SER A 153 -24.11 19.47 34.43
N GLU A 154 -23.44 19.41 35.58
CA GLU A 154 -24.01 19.96 36.82
C GLU A 154 -23.63 21.44 36.93
N SER A 155 -24.57 22.31 36.55
CA SER A 155 -24.51 23.74 36.82
C SER A 155 -25.09 24.04 38.19
N GLU A 156 -24.25 24.13 39.22
CA GLU A 156 -24.64 24.70 40.52
C GLU A 156 -24.35 26.20 40.52
N SER A 157 -25.36 26.99 40.21
CA SER A 157 -25.37 28.43 40.45
C SER A 157 -25.90 28.70 41.86
N ASP A 158 -25.00 28.81 42.82
CA ASP A 158 -25.34 29.23 44.17
C ASP A 158 -25.29 30.76 44.26
N SER A 159 -26.46 31.32 44.55
CA SER A 159 -26.69 32.75 44.74
C SER A 159 -26.90 32.97 46.23
N GLU A 160 -25.92 33.52 46.93
CA GLU A 160 -26.14 34.06 48.26
C GLU A 160 -25.87 35.58 48.27
N GLU A 161 -26.97 36.31 48.22
CA GLU A 161 -27.10 37.63 48.82
C GLU A 161 -26.80 37.52 50.32
N GLU A 162 -26.19 38.55 50.93
CA GLU A 162 -26.77 39.31 52.06
C GLU A 162 -25.76 40.28 52.69
N TYR A 163 -26.15 41.56 52.66
CA TYR A 163 -25.89 42.72 53.54
C TYR A 163 -24.46 43.15 53.94
#